data_AF-A0A1T3C788-F1
#
_entry.id   AF-A0A1T3C788-F1
#
_cell.length_a   1.000
_cell.length_b   1.000
_cell.length_c   1.000
_cell.angle_alpha   90.00
_cell.angle_beta   90.00
_cell.angle_gamma   90.00
#
_symmetry.space_group_name_H-M   'P 1'
#
loop_
_entity.id
_entity.type
_entity.pdbx_description
1 polymer ?
#
loop_
_entity_poly.entity_id
_entity_poly.type
_entity_poly.pdbx_seq_one_letter_code
_entity_poly.pdbx_strand_id
1 'polypeptide(L)' 'MITGTSQADCAILIIAAGTGEFEAGISKDGQTREHALLAYTLGVKQLIVAINKMDTANWDEARYYIY' A
#
# COMPACT_ATOMS: atom_id res chain seq x y z
N MET A 1 13.76 4.60 -0.47
CA MET A 1 12.66 4.84 -1.44
C MET A 1 12.95 5.99 -2.41
N ILE A 2 13.50 7.11 -1.94
CA ILE A 2 13.57 8.39 -2.71
C ILE A 2 14.27 8.30 -4.08
N THR A 3 15.51 7.78 -4.16
CA THR A 3 16.30 7.79 -5.41
C THR A 3 15.78 6.84 -6.49
N GLY A 4 15.15 5.73 -6.10
CA GLY A 4 14.53 4.80 -7.04
C GLY A 4 13.16 5.30 -7.52
N THR A 5 12.36 5.86 -6.62
CA THR A 5 11.03 6.37 -6.93
C THR A 5 11.06 7.60 -7.84
N SER A 6 12.11 8.43 -7.78
CA SER A 6 12.26 9.59 -8.66
C SER A 6 12.49 9.25 -10.14
N GLN A 7 12.78 7.98 -10.47
CA GLN A 7 12.95 7.48 -11.83
C GLN A 7 11.82 6.53 -12.26
N ALA A 8 10.85 6.30 -11.38
CA ALA A 8 9.80 5.30 -11.62
C ALA A 8 8.61 5.91 -12.36
N ASP A 9 8.15 5.24 -13.42
CA ASP A 9 6.92 5.62 -14.13
C ASP A 9 5.65 5.06 -13.45
N CYS A 10 5.81 3.96 -12.69
CA CYS A 10 4.76 3.26 -11.98
C CYS A 10 5.26 2.80 -10.61
N ALA A 11 4.38 2.84 -9.61
CA ALA A 11 4.63 2.29 -8.28
C ALA A 11 3.73 1.08 -8.02
N ILE A 12 4.24 0.11 -7.28
CA ILE A 12 3.47 -1.01 -6.75
C ILE A 12 3.42 -0.83 -5.23
N LEU A 13 2.22 -0.63 -4.69
CA LEU A 13 1.98 -0.50 -3.26
C LEU A 13 1.46 -1.82 -2.72
N ILE A 14 2.20 -2.42 -1.79
CA ILE A 14 1.84 -3.69 -1.17
C ILE A 14 1.17 -3.40 0.18
N ILE A 15 -0.04 -3.93 0.37
CA ILE A 15 -0.87 -3.77 1.56
C ILE A 15 -1.06 -5.14 2.21
N ALA A 16 -0.91 -5.26 3.52
CA ALA A 16 -1.23 -6.51 4.22
C ALA A 16 -2.74 -6.62 4.50
N ALA A 17 -3.34 -7.78 4.26
CA ALA A 17 -4.74 -8.06 4.54
C ALA A 17 -5.05 -8.28 6.03
N GLY A 18 -4.03 -8.64 6.82
CA GLY A 18 -4.17 -8.99 8.23
C GLY A 18 -4.79 -7.87 9.07
N THR A 19 -5.68 -8.24 9.99
CA THR A 19 -6.28 -7.31 10.96
C THR A 19 -5.21 -6.77 11.90
N GLY A 20 -5.10 -5.45 11.99
CA GLY A 20 -4.05 -4.72 12.71
C GLY A 20 -2.88 -4.28 11.83
N GLU A 21 -2.42 -5.14 10.90
CA GLU A 21 -1.33 -4.80 9.98
C GLU A 21 -1.77 -3.75 8.94
N PHE A 22 -2.99 -3.91 8.41
CA PHE A 22 -3.59 -2.93 7.51
C PHE A 22 -3.74 -1.56 8.18
N GLU A 23 -4.34 -1.55 9.37
CA GLU A 23 -4.66 -0.35 10.13
C GLU A 23 -3.39 0.39 10.57
N ALA A 24 -2.33 -0.34 10.96
CA ALA A 24 -1.03 0.24 11.26
C ALA A 24 -0.37 0.87 10.02
N GLY A 25 -0.50 0.22 8.85
CA GLY A 25 0.07 0.72 7.60
C GLY A 25 -0.60 1.99 7.07
N ILE A 26 -1.93 2.10 7.20
CA ILE A 26 -2.72 3.24 6.71
C ILE A 26 -2.88 4.38 7.74
N SER A 27 -2.41 4.16 8.98
CA SER A 27 -2.36 5.18 10.03
C SER A 27 -1.67 6.47 9.55
N LYS A 28 -1.92 7.58 10.25
CA LYS A 28 -1.32 8.89 9.95
C LYS A 28 0.21 8.83 9.92
N ASP A 29 0.79 8.03 10.82
CA ASP A 29 2.23 7.77 10.95
C ASP A 29 2.63 6.43 10.32
N GLY A 30 1.73 5.84 9.53
CA GLY A 30 1.92 4.57 8.86
C GLY A 30 2.83 4.68 7.64
N GLN A 31 3.78 3.74 7.52
CA GLN A 31 4.79 3.73 6.45
C GLN A 31 4.19 3.60 5.05
N THR A 32 3.12 2.81 4.89
CA THR A 32 2.46 2.63 3.60
C THR A 32 1.89 3.95 3.08
N ARG A 33 1.28 4.75 3.97
CA ARG A 33 0.75 6.07 3.65
C ARG A 33 1.85 7.08 3.32
N GLU A 34 2.93 7.09 4.10
CA GLU A 34 4.10 7.95 3.84
C GLU A 34 4.72 7.65 2.48
N HIS A 35 4.93 6.37 2.16
CA HIS A 35 5.51 5.93 0.90
C HIS A 35 4.64 6.23 -0.31
N ALA A 36 3.32 6.09 -0.20
CA ALA A 36 2.38 6.48 -1.24
C ALA A 36 2.42 8.00 -1.50
N LEU A 37 2.49 8.81 -0.44
CA LEU A 37 2.62 10.26 -0.55
C LEU A 37 3.95 10.64 -1.22
N LEU A 38 5.06 10.03 -0.82
CA LEU A 38 6.37 10.27 -1.42
C LEU A 38 6.37 9.94 -2.91
N ALA A 39 5.81 8.78 -3.31
CA ALA A 39 5.69 8.41 -4.72
C ALA A 39 4.89 9.45 -5.53
N TYR A 40 3.79 9.94 -4.97
CA TYR A 40 3.00 11.00 -5.60
C TYR A 40 3.80 12.31 -5.74
N THR A 41 4.49 12.75 -4.69
CA THR A 41 5.29 13.98 -4.72
C THR A 41 6.48 13.91 -5.69
N LEU A 42 7.02 12.72 -5.93
CA LEU A 42 8.12 12.47 -6.86
C LEU A 42 7.65 12.31 -8.32
N GLY A 43 6.34 12.41 -8.58
CA GLY A 43 5.80 12.45 -9.94
C GLY A 43 5.28 11.11 -10.48
N VAL A 44 5.22 10.06 -9.65
CA VAL A 44 4.65 8.77 -10.06
C VAL A 44 3.12 8.88 -10.14
N LYS A 45 2.58 8.78 -11.35
CA LYS A 45 1.13 8.92 -11.59
C LYS A 45 0.40 7.58 -11.72
N GLN A 46 1.12 6.50 -12.01
CA GLN A 46 0.55 5.16 -12.11
C GLN A 46 0.83 4.39 -10.82
N LEU A 47 -0.23 3.88 -10.20
CA LEU A 47 -0.14 3.13 -8.94
C LEU A 47 -0.92 1.83 -9.06
N ILE A 48 -0.25 0.72 -8.81
CA ILE A 48 -0.87 -0.61 -8.68
C ILE A 48 -0.89 -0.95 -7.20
N VAL A 49 -2.07 -1.31 -6.67
CA VAL A 49 -2.23 -1.75 -5.29
C VAL A 49 -2.34 -3.27 -5.28
N ALA A 50 -1.49 -3.93 -4.51
CA ALA A 50 -1.50 -5.38 -4.33
C ALA A 50 -1.76 -5.72 -2.87
N ILE A 51 -2.81 -6.51 -2.62
CA ILE A 51 -3.12 -7.01 -1.28
C ILE A 51 -2.38 -8.33 -1.05
N ASN A 52 -1.55 -8.37 -0.01
CA ASN A 52 -0.70 -9.49 0.37
C ASN A 52 -1.21 -10.12 1.68
N LYS A 53 -0.77 -11.35 1.96
CA LYS A 53 -1.17 -12.14 3.14
C LYS A 53 -2.69 -12.40 3.25
N MET A 54 -3.38 -12.56 2.12
CA MET A 54 -4.83 -12.85 2.11
C MET A 54 -5.20 -14.17 2.80
N ASP A 55 -4.23 -15.09 2.94
CA ASP A 55 -4.36 -16.30 3.76
C ASP A 55 -4.68 -15.98 5.23
N THR A 56 -4.14 -14.89 5.78
CA THR A 56 -4.43 -14.46 7.16
C THR A 56 -5.86 -13.92 7.34
N ALA A 57 -6.50 -13.54 6.23
CA ALA A 57 -7.89 -13.12 6.18
C ALA A 57 -8.82 -14.24 5.68
N ASN A 58 -8.34 -15.49 5.59
CA ASN A 58 -9.08 -16.63 5.02
C ASN A 58 -9.65 -16.36 3.62
N TRP A 59 -8.99 -15.50 2.83
CA TRP A 59 -9.49 -15.07 1.53
C TRP A 59 -10.90 -14.48 1.57
N ASP A 60 -11.27 -13.85 2.70
CA ASP A 60 -12.57 -13.23 2.87
C ASP A 60 -12.74 -12.05 1.90
N GLU A 61 -13.74 -12.17 1.02
CA GLU A 61 -14.11 -11.16 0.04
C GLU A 61 -14.55 -9.87 0.73
N ALA A 62 -15.23 -9.98 1.88
CA ALA A 62 -15.61 -8.80 2.65
C ALA A 62 -14.37 -8.04 3.12
N ARG A 63 -13.32 -8.72 3.61
CA ARG A 63 -12.06 -8.06 4.01
C ARG A 63 -11.34 -7.38 2.83
N TYR A 64 -11.47 -7.91 1.62
CA TYR A 64 -10.91 -7.29 0.42
C TYR A 64 -11.65 -6.01 0.00
N TYR A 65 -12.98 -6.00 0.12
CA TYR A 65 -13.82 -4.85 -0.26
C TYR A 65 -14.13 -3.88 0.88
N ILE A 66 -13.86 -4.24 2.13
CA ILE A 66 -14.06 -3.34 3.27
C ILE A 66 -12.96 -2.27 3.23
N TYR A 67 -13.43 -1.05 2.98
CA TYR A 67 -12.76 0.23 2.65
C TYR A 67 -12.63 0.53 1.16
#